data_AF-A0A8W8KSP8-F1
#
_entry.id   AF-A0A8W8KSP8-F1
#
_cell.length_a   1.000
_cell.length_b   1.000
_cell.length_c   1.000
_cell.angle_alpha   90.00
_cell.angle_beta   90.00
_cell.angle_gamma   90.00
#
_symmetry.space_group_name_H-M   'P 1'
#
loop_
_entity.id
_entity.type
_entity.pdbx_description
1 polymer ?
#
loop_
_entity_poly.entity_id
_entity_poly.type
_entity_poly.pdbx_seq_one_letter_code
_entity_poly.pdbx_strand_id
1 'polypeptide(L)'
;MEEDVIEPTVNSLVSSLSEVTISTKDPSLDFPCLRDPKTITYIKSSKTVFIMRGVSGSGKSTIARAIQKVYPSAVLCSADDYFMREGEYHFSADDLESAHKYCQRLAEEAN
;
A
#
# COMPACT_ATOMS: atom_id res chain seq x y z
N MET A 1 -28.13 17.96 -27.47
CA MET A 1 -26.90 18.67 -27.84
C MET A 1 -25.95 18.44 -26.67
N GLU A 2 -25.01 17.52 -26.68
CA GLU A 2 -24.44 16.52 -27.60
C GLU A 2 -23.89 15.43 -26.63
N GLU A 3 -24.21 14.15 -26.85
CA GLU A 3 -23.28 13.08 -27.31
C GLU A 3 -22.02 12.92 -26.43
N ASP A 4 -21.52 11.74 -26.04
CA ASP A 4 -21.78 10.32 -26.34
C ASP A 4 -20.94 9.53 -25.29
N VAL A 5 -21.44 8.49 -24.62
CA VAL A 5 -21.35 7.07 -25.02
C VAL A 5 -19.92 6.48 -24.99
N ILE A 6 -19.73 5.52 -24.07
CA ILE A 6 -18.77 4.38 -24.05
C ILE A 6 -17.32 4.67 -23.59
N GLU A 7 -16.97 4.16 -22.40
CA GLU A 7 -16.03 3.03 -22.32
C GLU A 7 -16.40 2.07 -21.17
N PRO A 8 -17.09 0.95 -21.47
CA PRO A 8 -17.29 -0.18 -20.56
C PRO A 8 -16.00 -1.02 -20.35
N THR A 9 -14.86 -0.57 -20.88
CA THR A 9 -13.58 -1.29 -20.85
C THR A 9 -12.90 -1.24 -19.48
N VAL A 10 -13.03 -0.13 -18.76
CA VAL A 10 -12.32 0.05 -17.47
C VAL A 10 -12.84 -0.96 -16.45
N ASN A 11 -14.17 -1.14 -16.39
CA ASN A 11 -14.84 -2.06 -15.47
C ASN A 11 -14.52 -3.54 -15.74
N SER A 12 -14.27 -3.92 -17.00
CA SER A 12 -13.92 -5.30 -17.34
C SER A 12 -12.53 -5.71 -16.86
N LEU A 13 -11.57 -4.79 -16.79
CA LEU A 13 -10.23 -5.06 -16.25
C LEU A 13 -10.23 -5.12 -14.72
N VAL A 14 -11.10 -4.34 -14.05
CA VAL A 14 -11.25 -4.38 -12.58
C VAL A 14 -11.98 -5.64 -12.08
N SER A 15 -12.65 -6.37 -12.97
CA SER A 15 -13.37 -7.62 -12.62
C SER A 15 -12.46 -8.84 -12.52
N SER A 16 -11.25 -8.82 -13.08
CA SER A 16 -10.39 -10.02 -13.16
C SER A 16 -9.26 -10.07 -12.12
N LEU A 17 -9.22 -9.15 -11.16
CA LEU A 17 -8.30 -9.20 -10.02
C LEU A 17 -9.10 -9.29 -8.72
N SER A 18 -9.67 -10.48 -8.50
CA SER A 18 -10.12 -10.93 -7.20
C SER A 18 -8.94 -10.96 -6.22
N GLU A 19 -8.82 -9.92 -5.38
CA GLU A 19 -8.71 -10.05 -3.92
C GLU A 19 -8.56 -8.65 -3.26
N VAL A 20 -9.56 -8.30 -2.45
CA VAL A 20 -9.61 -7.13 -1.56
C VAL A 20 -9.85 -5.78 -2.24
N THR A 21 -11.11 -5.53 -2.59
CA THR A 21 -11.67 -4.19 -2.88
C THR A 21 -11.41 -3.26 -1.69
N ILE A 22 -10.52 -2.28 -1.82
CA ILE A 22 -10.54 -1.12 -0.90
C ILE A 22 -11.81 -0.36 -1.25
N SER A 23 -12.76 -0.33 -0.31
CA SER A 23 -13.93 0.52 -0.44
C SER A 23 -13.45 1.96 -0.57
N THR A 24 -13.61 2.53 -1.76
CA THR A 24 -13.24 3.92 -2.10
C THR A 24 -14.03 4.96 -1.29
N LYS A 25 -14.90 4.52 -0.37
CA LYS A 25 -15.74 5.34 0.51
C LYS A 25 -15.36 5.29 2.00
N ASP A 26 -14.26 4.66 2.39
CA ASP A 26 -13.86 4.65 3.80
C ASP A 26 -13.35 6.05 4.24
N PRO A 27 -14.05 6.78 5.13
CA PRO A 27 -13.61 8.11 5.56
C PRO A 27 -12.28 8.08 6.35
N SER A 28 -11.85 6.93 6.86
CA SER A 28 -10.58 6.79 7.57
C SER A 28 -9.34 6.76 6.67
N LEU A 29 -9.53 6.66 5.34
CA LEU A 29 -8.48 6.65 4.33
C LEU A 29 -8.54 7.90 3.43
N ASP A 30 -8.88 9.05 3.99
CA ASP A 30 -8.97 10.32 3.29
C ASP A 30 -7.61 11.06 3.26
N PHE A 31 -6.64 10.48 2.55
CA PHE A 31 -5.31 11.06 2.37
C PHE A 31 -5.11 11.50 0.92
N PRO A 32 -4.50 12.69 0.65
CA PRO A 32 -4.24 13.14 -0.71
C PRO A 32 -3.41 12.14 -1.54
N CYS A 33 -2.44 11.47 -0.91
CA CYS A 33 -1.65 10.42 -1.55
C CYS A 33 -2.45 9.18 -1.94
N LEU A 34 -3.71 9.02 -1.51
CA LEU A 34 -4.60 7.93 -1.92
C LEU A 34 -5.71 8.36 -2.87
N ARG A 35 -6.07 9.66 -2.89
CA ARG A 35 -7.30 10.14 -3.54
C ARG A 35 -7.13 11.31 -4.48
N ASP A 36 -6.20 12.23 -4.22
CA ASP A 36 -6.03 13.42 -5.05
C ASP A 36 -5.25 13.09 -6.33
N PRO A 37 -5.84 13.21 -7.54
CA PRO A 37 -5.19 12.79 -8.77
C PRO A 37 -3.87 13.52 -9.06
N LYS A 38 -3.77 14.80 -8.67
CA LYS A 38 -2.54 15.59 -8.88
C LYS A 38 -1.41 15.07 -7.99
N THR A 39 -1.70 14.81 -6.72
CA THR A 39 -0.75 14.23 -5.76
C THR A 39 -0.32 12.83 -6.19
N ILE A 40 -1.26 11.98 -6.60
CA ILE A 40 -0.95 10.63 -7.08
C ILE A 40 -0.02 10.67 -8.29
N THR A 41 -0.31 11.55 -9.26
CA THR A 41 0.52 11.71 -10.47
C THR A 41 1.93 12.20 -10.13
N TYR A 42 2.05 13.14 -9.20
CA TYR A 42 3.35 13.62 -8.72
C TYR A 42 4.17 12.51 -8.03
N ILE A 43 3.54 11.74 -7.14
CA ILE A 43 4.21 10.63 -6.44
C ILE A 43 4.66 9.56 -7.44
N LYS A 44 3.83 9.22 -8.44
CA LYS A 44 4.19 8.25 -9.49
C LYS A 44 5.38 8.67 -10.36
N SER A 45 5.69 9.97 -10.42
CA SER A 45 6.78 10.52 -11.22
C SER A 45 8.00 10.94 -10.38
N SER A 46 8.01 10.67 -9.07
CA SER A 46 9.09 11.06 -8.16
C SER A 46 9.51 9.90 -7.25
N LYS A 47 10.78 9.90 -6.81
CA LYS A 47 11.24 8.97 -5.77
C LYS A 47 10.67 9.41 -4.42
N THR A 48 9.75 8.63 -3.88
CA THR A 48 9.02 8.96 -2.64
C THR A 48 9.14 7.83 -1.62
N VAL A 49 9.43 8.19 -0.37
CA VAL A 49 9.43 7.27 0.78
C VAL A 49 8.36 7.72 1.77
N PHE A 50 7.46 6.81 2.17
CA PHE A 50 6.49 7.03 3.22
C PHE A 50 6.99 6.47 4.54
N ILE A 51 7.17 7.34 5.55
CA ILE A 51 7.53 6.92 6.91
C ILE A 51 6.29 7.02 7.78
N MET A 52 5.77 5.88 8.22
CA MET A 52 4.60 5.83 9.10
C MET A 52 5.02 5.79 10.57
N ARG A 53 4.47 6.70 11.39
CA ARG A 53 4.65 6.69 12.85
C ARG A 53 3.31 6.69 13.56
N GLY A 54 3.23 6.02 14.70
CA GLY A 54 2.03 5.94 15.52
C GLY A 54 2.08 4.76 16.48
N VAL A 55 1.28 4.81 17.54
CA VAL A 55 1.16 3.73 18.54
C VAL A 55 0.68 2.41 17.91
N SER A 56 0.88 1.29 18.59
CA SER A 56 0.30 0.01 18.14
C SER A 56 -1.23 0.14 18.00
N GLY A 57 -1.81 -0.50 16.98
CA GLY A 57 -3.24 -0.40 16.68
C GLY A 57 -3.70 0.89 16.00
N SER A 58 -2.83 1.88 15.76
CA SER A 58 -3.21 3.16 15.13
C SER A 58 -3.54 3.08 13.62
N GLY A 59 -3.59 1.88 13.02
CA GLY A 59 -3.93 1.71 11.61
C GLY A 59 -2.80 1.90 10.60
N LYS A 60 -1.53 1.92 11.04
CA LYS A 60 -0.36 2.07 10.13
C LYS A 60 -0.38 1.04 8.99
N SER A 61 -0.46 -0.24 9.32
CA SER A 61 -0.48 -1.33 8.33
C SER A 61 -1.70 -1.24 7.40
N THR A 62 -2.83 -0.72 7.89
CA THR A 62 -4.01 -0.46 7.07
C THR A 62 -3.73 0.59 5.99
N ILE A 63 -3.15 1.73 6.38
CA ILE A 63 -2.78 2.81 5.44
C ILE A 63 -1.66 2.34 4.49
N ALA A 64 -0.68 1.59 5.00
CA ALA A 64 0.42 1.04 4.21
C ALA A 64 -0.08 0.16 3.04
N ARG A 65 -1.01 -0.75 3.35
CA ARG A 65 -1.64 -1.61 2.35
C ARG A 65 -2.51 -0.80 1.38
N ALA A 66 -3.16 0.27 1.84
CA ALA A 66 -3.89 1.16 0.94
C ALA A 66 -2.96 1.88 -0.05
N ILE A 67 -1.80 2.35 0.42
CA ILE A 67 -0.75 2.93 -0.43
C ILE A 67 -0.28 1.91 -1.46
N GLN A 68 0.05 0.67 -1.06
CA GLN A 68 0.47 -0.37 -2.02
C GLN A 68 -0.56 -0.67 -3.11
N LYS A 69 -1.85 -0.56 -2.82
CA LYS A 69 -2.88 -0.77 -3.87
C LYS A 69 -2.96 0.39 -4.86
N VAL A 70 -2.73 1.62 -4.41
CA VAL A 70 -2.68 2.80 -5.30
C VAL A 70 -1.36 2.87 -6.09
N TYR A 71 -0.27 2.39 -5.47
CA TYR A 71 1.07 2.34 -6.04
C TYR A 71 1.59 0.89 -6.03
N PRO A 72 1.23 0.05 -7.02
CA PRO A 72 1.61 -1.36 -7.04
C PRO A 72 3.12 -1.63 -7.06
N SER A 73 3.93 -0.65 -7.48
CA SER A 73 5.40 -0.69 -7.44
C SER A 73 5.98 -0.34 -6.06
N ALA A 74 5.17 0.06 -5.09
CA ALA A 74 5.65 0.41 -3.76
C ALA A 74 6.04 -0.82 -2.96
N VAL A 75 7.24 -0.78 -2.39
CA VAL A 75 7.76 -1.84 -1.53
C VAL A 75 7.41 -1.54 -0.06
N LEU A 76 6.70 -2.46 0.59
CA LEU A 76 6.37 -2.36 2.01
C LEU A 76 7.52 -2.89 2.85
N CYS A 77 8.19 -1.99 3.56
CA CYS A 77 9.26 -2.32 4.49
C CYS A 77 8.69 -2.36 5.92
N SER A 78 8.26 -3.55 6.37
CA SER A 78 7.65 -3.74 7.68
C SER A 78 8.30 -4.90 8.42
N ALA A 79 8.77 -4.66 9.64
CA ALA A 79 9.30 -5.71 10.50
C ALA A 79 8.18 -6.67 10.93
N ASP A 80 6.95 -6.18 11.08
CA ASP A 80 5.81 -7.04 11.41
C ASP A 80 5.55 -8.07 10.31
N ASP A 81 5.77 -7.72 9.04
CA ASP A 81 5.58 -8.66 7.92
C ASP A 81 6.63 -9.78 7.91
N TYR A 82 7.83 -9.55 8.48
CA TYR A 82 8.83 -10.61 8.66
C TYR A 82 8.36 -11.69 9.64
N PHE A 83 7.58 -11.30 10.66
CA PHE A 83 7.05 -12.22 11.67
C PHE A 83 5.72 -12.87 11.26
N MET A 84 5.12 -12.48 10.14
CA MET A 84 3.92 -13.12 9.61
C MET A 84 4.30 -14.42 8.87
N ARG A 85 3.83 -15.56 9.36
CA ARG A 85 4.05 -16.89 8.76
C ARG A 85 2.71 -17.60 8.61
N GLU A 86 2.37 -18.00 7.39
CA GLU A 86 1.12 -18.73 7.09
C GLU A 86 -0.15 -18.02 7.61
N GLY A 87 -0.13 -16.68 7.67
CA GLY A 87 -1.25 -15.87 8.17
C GLY A 87 -1.26 -15.64 9.69
N GLU A 88 -0.33 -16.24 10.43
CA GLU A 88 -0.17 -16.06 11.87
C GLU A 88 1.05 -15.20 12.21
N TYR A 89 0.96 -14.46 13.31
CA TYR A 89 2.05 -13.61 13.78
C TYR A 89 2.92 -14.36 14.80
N HIS A 90 4.18 -14.62 14.45
CA HIS A 90 5.14 -15.37 15.26
C HIS A 90 6.32 -14.48 15.65
N PHE A 91 6.13 -13.63 16.66
CA PHE A 91 7.19 -12.77 17.17
C PHE A 91 8.29 -13.57 17.87
N SER A 92 9.54 -13.23 17.56
CA SER A 92 10.74 -13.73 18.23
C SER A 92 11.71 -12.57 18.47
N ALA A 93 12.07 -12.32 19.73
CA ALA A 93 13.00 -11.24 20.06
C ALA A 93 14.41 -11.49 19.49
N ASP A 94 14.82 -12.76 19.40
CA ASP A 94 16.12 -13.16 18.85
C ASP A 94 16.23 -12.84 17.35
N ASP A 95 15.10 -12.75 16.65
CA ASP A 95 15.02 -12.48 15.22
C ASP A 95 14.89 -10.98 14.89
N LEU A 96 14.89 -10.08 15.88
CA LEU A 96 14.72 -8.64 15.66
C LEU A 96 15.80 -8.05 14.74
N GLU A 97 17.06 -8.46 14.90
CA GLU A 97 18.14 -8.02 14.02
C GLU A 97 17.90 -8.45 12.56
N SER A 98 17.45 -9.69 12.37
CA SER A 98 17.09 -10.23 11.06
C SER A 98 15.91 -9.50 10.44
N ALA A 99 14.88 -9.18 11.24
CA ALA A 99 13.72 -8.40 10.78
C ALA A 99 14.12 -6.98 10.33
N HIS A 100 15.05 -6.33 11.04
CA HIS A 100 15.59 -5.03 10.61
C HIS A 100 16.41 -5.13 9.33
N LYS A 101 17.31 -6.12 9.22
CA LYS A 101 18.09 -6.36 7.99
C LYS A 101 17.19 -6.67 6.79
N TYR A 102 16.11 -7.42 7.01
CA TYR A 102 15.08 -7.68 6.01
C TYR A 102 14.48 -6.38 5.47
N CYS A 103 14.08 -5.46 6.36
CA CYS A 103 13.53 -4.16 5.96
C CYS A 103 14.55 -3.30 5.21
N GLN A 104 15.82 -3.30 5.66
CA GLN A 104 16.89 -2.55 5.01
C GLN A 104 17.13 -3.04 3.58
N ARG A 105 17.24 -4.36 3.39
CA ARG A 105 17.41 -4.98 2.07
C ARG A 105 16.24 -4.64 1.13
N LEU A 106 15.00 -4.72 1.61
CA LEU A 106 13.83 -4.33 0.80
C LEU A 106 13.88 -2.86 0.36
N ALA A 107 14.33 -1.96 1.25
CA ALA A 107 14.47 -0.55 0.92
C ALA A 107 15.59 -0.30 -0.11
N GLU A 108 16.71 -1.03 -0.03
CA GLU A 108 17.81 -0.96 -0.98
C GLU A 108 17.41 -1.46 -2.37
N GLU A 109 16.65 -2.55 -2.44
CA GLU A 109 16.14 -3.14 -3.69
C GLU A 109 15.08 -2.27 -4.39
N ALA A 110 14.44 -1.35 -3.65
CA ALA A 110 13.38 -0.47 -4.16
C ALA A 110 13.89 0.82 -4.85
N ASN A 111 15.20 1.00 -4.98
CA ASN A 111 15.85 2.24 -5.46
C ASN A 111 16.19 2.23 -6.96
#